data_AF-A0A1A2B500-F1
#
_entry.id   AF-A0A1A2B500-F1
#
_cell.length_a   1.000
_cell.length_b   1.000
_cell.length_c   1.000
_cell.angle_alpha   90.00
_cell.angle_beta   90.00
_cell.angle_gamma   90.00
#
_symmetry.space_group_name_H-M   'P 1'
#
loop_
_entity.id
_entity.type
_entity.pdbx_description
1 polymer ?
#
loop_
_entity_poly.entity_id
_entity_poly.type
_entity_poly.pdbx_seq_one_letter_code
_entity_poly.pdbx_strand_id
1 'polypeptide(L)'
;MAATERIELTLLATGLIFIVAGAAQARYRFIKERRPGRRFYWATSIIGIVSFAAGVGQIWPNAVAVATIFSAVVVFSAYLTTPYLKIGGRIYASSPENRQPDP
;
A
#
# COMPACT_ATOMS: atom_id res chain seq x y z
N MET A 1 18.50 -18.21 16.28
CA MET A 1 17.36 -17.28 16.19
C MET A 1 16.31 -17.66 17.22
N ALA A 2 15.96 -16.69 18.08
CA ALA A 2 14.87 -16.82 19.04
C ALA A 2 13.50 -16.84 18.32
N ALA A 3 12.44 -17.31 18.99
CA ALA A 3 11.09 -17.37 18.39
C ALA A 3 10.58 -15.98 17.97
N THR A 4 10.82 -14.96 18.80
CA THR A 4 10.43 -13.57 18.54
C THR A 4 11.10 -13.00 17.28
N GLU A 5 12.39 -13.25 17.10
CA GLU A 5 13.18 -12.80 15.95
C GLU A 5 12.65 -13.39 14.64
N ARG A 6 12.22 -14.65 14.65
CA ARG A 6 11.58 -15.30 13.49
C ARG A 6 10.23 -14.67 13.16
N ILE A 7 9.43 -14.33 14.16
CA ILE A 7 8.13 -13.67 13.97
C ILE A 7 8.33 -12.28 13.36
N GLU A 8 9.25 -11.48 13.91
CA GLU A 8 9.59 -10.15 13.40
C GLU A 8 10.06 -10.22 11.95
N LEU A 9 11.00 -11.11 11.64
CA LEU A 9 11.49 -11.31 10.27
C LEU A 9 10.36 -11.72 9.32
N THR A 10 9.46 -12.60 9.75
CA THR A 10 8.33 -13.05 8.93
C THR A 10 7.36 -11.91 8.66
N LEU A 11 7.08 -11.07 9.66
CA LEU A 11 6.22 -9.90 9.53
C LEU A 11 6.83 -8.85 8.61
N LEU A 12 8.13 -8.58 8.73
CA LEU A 12 8.85 -7.66 7.85
C LEU A 12 8.87 -8.16 6.40
N ALA A 13 9.19 -9.45 6.19
CA ALA A 13 9.21 -10.05 4.86
C ALA A 13 7.82 -10.02 4.22
N THR A 14 6.78 -10.37 4.99
CA THR A 14 5.38 -10.31 4.56
C THR A 14 4.99 -8.87 4.20
N GLY A 15 5.33 -7.92 5.07
CA GLY A 15 5.11 -6.49 4.85
C GLY A 15 5.69 -6.03 3.52
N LEU A 16 6.96 -6.34 3.29
CA LEU A 16 7.69 -6.00 2.08
C LEU A 16 7.06 -6.62 0.82
N ILE A 17 6.71 -7.91 0.85
CA ILE A 17 6.07 -8.61 -0.28
C ILE A 17 4.78 -7.90 -0.68
N PHE A 18 3.94 -7.57 0.29
CA PHE A 18 2.66 -6.93 0.04
C PHE A 18 2.80 -5.49 -0.49
N ILE A 19 3.77 -4.72 0.00
CA ILE A 19 4.08 -3.38 -0.52
C ILE A 19 4.59 -3.46 -1.96
N VAL A 20 5.49 -4.40 -2.26
CA VAL A 20 5.99 -4.63 -3.62
C VAL A 20 4.86 -5.06 -4.55
N ALA A 21 3.95 -5.93 -4.10
CA ALA A 21 2.79 -6.34 -4.89
C ALA A 21 1.87 -5.17 -5.23
N GLY A 22 1.59 -4.28 -4.26
CA GLY A 22 0.82 -3.05 -4.49
C GLY A 22 1.52 -2.11 -5.48
N ALA A 23 2.82 -1.87 -5.30
CA ALA A 23 3.63 -1.05 -6.20
C ALA A 23 3.69 -1.63 -7.63
N ALA A 24 3.84 -2.95 -7.75
CA ALA A 24 3.80 -3.64 -9.04
C ALA A 24 2.44 -3.47 -9.73
N GLN A 25 1.33 -3.52 -8.99
CA GLN A 25 0.00 -3.27 -9.56
C GLN A 25 -0.15 -1.82 -10.04
N ALA A 26 0.41 -0.85 -9.32
CA ALA A 26 0.41 0.55 -9.76
C ALA A 26 1.25 0.75 -11.05
N ARG A 27 2.41 0.07 -11.14
CA ARG A 27 3.36 0.24 -12.24
C ARG A 27 3.01 -0.52 -13.51
N TYR A 28 2.58 -1.77 -13.37
CA TYR A 28 2.35 -2.71 -14.48
C TYR A 28 0.86 -2.90 -14.80
N ARG A 29 -0.04 -2.49 -13.89
CA ARG A 29 -1.51 -2.57 -14.06
C ARG A 29 -1.97 -3.93 -14.60
N PHE A 30 -1.50 -5.01 -13.96
CA PHE A 30 -1.82 -6.37 -14.38
C PHE A 30 -3.32 -6.68 -14.24
N ILE A 31 -3.99 -6.12 -13.22
CA ILE A 31 -5.46 -6.04 -13.19
C ILE A 31 -5.87 -4.78 -13.96
N LYS A 32 -6.52 -4.99 -15.11
CA LYS A 32 -6.93 -3.91 -16.03
C LYS A 32 -8.17 -3.16 -15.53
N GLU A 33 -9.06 -3.85 -14.82
CA GLU A 33 -10.30 -3.25 -14.34
C GLU A 33 -10.03 -2.35 -13.13
N ARG A 34 -10.55 -1.12 -13.17
CA ARG A 34 -10.27 -0.08 -12.17
C ARG A 34 -10.71 -0.46 -10.75
N ARG A 35 -11.90 -1.06 -10.61
CA ARG A 35 -12.46 -1.45 -9.30
C ARG A 35 -11.64 -2.56 -8.59
N PRO A 36 -11.40 -3.73 -9.19
CA PRO A 36 -10.60 -4.77 -8.55
C PRO A 36 -9.12 -4.36 -8.44
N GLY A 37 -8.57 -3.63 -9.42
CA GLY A 37 -7.21 -3.08 -9.33
C GLY A 37 -7.03 -2.15 -8.13
N ARG A 38 -8.02 -1.28 -7.87
CA ARG A 38 -8.05 -0.40 -6.68
C ARG A 38 -8.13 -1.19 -5.39
N ARG A 39 -9.03 -2.18 -5.31
CA ARG A 39 -9.17 -3.03 -4.12
C ARG A 39 -7.89 -3.80 -3.82
N PHE A 40 -7.27 -4.39 -4.84
CA PHE A 40 -6.01 -5.10 -4.71
C PHE A 40 -4.90 -4.19 -4.21
N TYR A 41 -4.74 -3.02 -4.82
CA TYR A 41 -3.73 -2.03 -4.42
C TYR A 41 -3.86 -1.62 -2.94
N TRP A 42 -5.08 -1.26 -2.51
CA TRP A 42 -5.31 -0.85 -1.13
C TRP A 42 -5.21 -2.00 -0.14
N ALA A 43 -5.75 -3.18 -0.46
CA ALA A 43 -5.67 -4.35 0.41
C ALA A 43 -4.23 -4.79 0.64
N THR A 44 -3.44 -4.92 -0.43
CA THR A 44 -2.02 -5.27 -0.34
C THR A 44 -1.23 -4.20 0.41
N SER A 45 -1.46 -2.91 0.13
CA SER A 45 -0.78 -1.83 0.86
C SER A 45 -1.11 -1.83 2.36
N ILE A 46 -2.37 -2.02 2.76
CA ILE A 46 -2.78 -2.05 4.18
C ILE A 46 -2.14 -3.24 4.89
N ILE A 47 -2.22 -4.45 4.31
CA ILE A 47 -1.59 -5.64 4.88
C ILE A 47 -0.09 -5.41 5.01
N GLY A 48 0.55 -4.88 3.97
CA GLY A 48 1.97 -4.57 3.96
C GLY A 48 2.39 -3.64 5.10
N ILE A 49 1.67 -2.52 5.25
CA ILE A 49 1.93 -1.52 6.30
C ILE A 49 1.74 -2.11 7.69
N VAL A 50 0.64 -2.84 7.93
CA VAL A 50 0.33 -3.42 9.25
C VAL A 50 1.37 -4.47 9.63
N SER A 51 1.72 -5.37 8.71
CA SER A 51 2.75 -6.39 8.95
C SER A 51 4.12 -5.75 9.23
N PHE A 52 4.51 -4.74 8.46
CA PHE A 52 5.79 -4.07 8.67
C PHE A 52 5.82 -3.30 10.00
N ALA A 53 4.75 -2.56 10.32
CA ALA A 53 4.64 -1.83 11.58
C ALA A 53 4.67 -2.78 12.81
N ALA A 54 4.01 -3.94 12.71
CA ALA A 54 4.07 -4.97 13.75
C ALA A 54 5.47 -5.60 13.88
N GLY A 55 6.16 -5.83 12.76
CA GLY A 55 7.53 -6.37 12.76
C GLY A 55 8.57 -5.44 13.37
N VAL A 56 8.37 -4.11 13.28
CA VAL A 56 9.23 -3.09 13.92
C VAL A 56 8.74 -2.73 15.34
N GLY A 57 7.57 -3.22 15.74
CA GLY A 57 6.74 -2.71 16.84
C GLY A 57 7.26 -2.90 18.27
N GLN A 58 8.37 -3.59 18.49
CA GLN A 58 9.06 -3.61 19.79
C GLN A 58 9.41 -2.19 20.27
N ILE A 59 9.54 -1.23 19.34
CA ILE A 59 9.83 0.18 19.62
C ILE A 59 8.64 1.02 19.12
N TRP A 60 7.75 1.42 20.03
CA TRP A 60 6.48 2.11 19.73
C TRP A 60 6.60 3.32 18.77
N PRO A 61 7.60 4.20 18.90
CA PRO A 61 7.81 5.29 17.94
C PRO A 61 8.06 4.82 16.50
N ASN A 62 8.76 3.69 16.34
CA ASN A 62 9.17 3.21 15.04
C ASN A 62 7.98 2.64 14.26
N ALA A 63 7.07 1.93 14.91
CA ALA A 63 5.85 1.43 14.28
C ALA A 63 4.99 2.58 13.71
N VAL A 64 4.82 3.65 14.49
CA VAL A 64 4.07 4.84 14.07
C VAL A 64 4.76 5.56 12.91
N ALA A 65 6.08 5.76 13.01
CA ALA A 65 6.86 6.41 11.97
C ALA A 65 6.78 5.64 10.65
N VAL A 66 6.99 4.33 10.69
CA VAL A 66 6.89 3.42 9.53
C VAL A 66 5.50 3.48 8.92
N ALA A 67 4.45 3.32 9.72
CA ALA A 67 3.08 3.33 9.22
C ALA A 67 2.75 4.66 8.53
N THR A 68 3.22 5.77 9.10
CA THR A 68 3.03 7.12 8.53
C THR A 68 3.77 7.27 7.20
N ILE A 69 5.05 6.89 7.15
CA ILE A 69 5.88 7.01 5.95
C ILE A 69 5.30 6.16 4.82
N PHE A 70 5.01 4.89 5.06
CA PHE A 70 4.48 4.02 4.01
C PHE A 70 3.08 4.44 3.57
N SER A 71 2.22 4.90 4.48
CA SER A 71 0.93 5.45 4.11
C SER A 71 1.08 6.67 3.19
N ALA A 72 1.98 7.59 3.51
CA ALA A 72 2.26 8.75 2.66
C ALA A 72 2.77 8.33 1.28
N VAL A 73 3.71 7.37 1.23
CA VAL A 73 4.25 6.83 -0.04
C VAL A 73 3.16 6.17 -0.88
N VAL A 74 2.32 5.33 -0.29
CA VAL A 74 1.22 4.64 -0.97
C VAL A 74 0.19 5.66 -1.50
N VAL A 75 -0.26 6.60 -0.67
CA VAL A 75 -1.21 7.64 -1.10
C VAL A 75 -0.63 8.50 -2.22
N PHE A 76 0.64 8.92 -2.09
CA PHE A 76 1.30 9.75 -3.08
C PHE A 76 1.53 9.00 -4.40
N SER A 77 1.95 7.74 -4.33
CA SER A 77 2.06 6.85 -5.49
C SER A 77 0.70 6.70 -6.17
N ALA A 78 -0.36 6.47 -5.40
CA ALA A 78 -1.71 6.34 -5.93
C ALA A 78 -2.14 7.62 -6.67
N TYR A 79 -1.89 8.79 -6.08
CA TYR A 79 -2.18 10.09 -6.68
C TYR A 79 -1.44 10.34 -7.99
N LEU A 80 -0.14 9.98 -8.05
CA LEU A 80 0.68 10.26 -9.22
C LEU A 80 0.46 9.29 -10.38
N THR A 81 0.21 8.00 -10.08
CA THR A 81 0.34 6.93 -11.10
C THR A 81 -0.97 6.23 -11.42
N THR A 82 -2.00 6.36 -10.58
CA THR A 82 -3.22 5.55 -10.70
C THR A 82 -4.52 6.34 -10.51
N PRO A 83 -5.67 5.83 -10.98
CA PRO A 83 -7.00 6.34 -10.63
C PRO A 83 -7.54 5.75 -9.30
N TYR A 84 -6.68 5.23 -8.42
CA TYR A 84 -7.12 4.45 -7.26
C TYR A 84 -7.46 5.27 -6.02
N LEU A 85 -7.05 6.54 -5.97
CA LEU A 85 -7.36 7.43 -4.85
C LEU A 85 -8.76 8.02 -5.04
N LYS A 86 -9.75 7.47 -4.33
CA LYS A 86 -11.15 7.90 -4.39
C LYS A 86 -11.60 8.39 -3.02
N ILE A 87 -12.03 9.64 -2.92
CA ILE A 87 -12.50 10.28 -1.68
C ILE A 87 -13.86 10.93 -1.98
N GLY A 88 -14.89 10.58 -1.21
CA GLY A 88 -16.23 11.17 -1.37
C GLY A 88 -16.85 10.97 -2.77
N GLY A 89 -16.58 9.83 -3.42
CA GLY A 89 -17.10 9.55 -4.76
C GLY A 89 -16.28 10.13 -5.92
N ARG A 90 -15.35 11.07 -5.65
CA ARG A 90 -14.46 11.67 -6.66
C ARG A 90 -13.10 10.98 -6.69
N ILE A 91 -12.55 10.79 -7.89
CA ILE A 91 -11.21 10.24 -8.11
C ILE A 91 -10.21 11.40 -8.15
N TYR A 92 -9.19 11.32 -7.30
CA TYR A 92 -8.09 12.28 -7.23
C TYR A 92 -6.87 11.65 -7.89
N ALA A 93 -6.43 12.24 -9.00
CA ALA A 93 -5.23 11.82 -9.70
C ALA A 93 -4.52 13.04 -10.30
N SER A 94 -3.20 12.97 -10.45
CA SER A 94 -2.40 14.02 -11.09
C SER A 94 -2.79 14.20 -12.56
N SER A 95 -3.01 13.10 -13.29
CA SER A 95 -3.34 13.12 -14.71
C SER A 95 -4.86 13.23 -14.98
N PRO A 96 -5.29 14.03 -15.98
CA PRO A 96 -6.71 14.18 -16.33
C PRO A 96 -7.38 12.87 -16.75
N GLU A 97 -6.66 11.99 -17.46
CA GLU A 97 -7.16 10.69 -17.93
C GLU A 97 -7.57 9.77 -16.76
N ASN A 98 -6.80 9.79 -15.67
CA ASN A 98 -7.08 9.02 -14.47
C ASN A 98 -8.20 9.64 -13.59
N ARG A 99 -8.69 10.86 -13.88
CA ARG A 99 -9.83 11.47 -13.15
C ARG A 99 -11.19 11.08 -13.72
N GLN A 100 -11.23 10.40 -14.86
CA GLN A 100 -12.49 9.96 -15.46
C GLN A 100 -13.26 9.06 -14.48
N PRO A 101 -14.59 9.24 -14.35
CA PRO A 101 -15.42 8.37 -13.51
C PRO A 101 -15.22 6.88 -13.86
N ASP A 102 -15.38 6.00 -12.86
CA ASP A 102 -15.48 4.56 -13.14
C ASP A 102 -16.67 4.35 -14.11
N PRO A 103 -16.50 3.64 -15.25
CA PRO A 103 -17.64 3.23 -16.08
C PRO A 103 -18.57 2.26 -15.33
#